data_AF-A0A417Y6W7-F1
#
_entry.id   AF-A0A417Y6W7-F1
#
_cell.length_a   1.000
_cell.length_b   1.000
_cell.length_c   1.000
_cell.angle_alpha   90.00
_cell.angle_beta   90.00
_cell.angle_gamma   90.00
#
_symmetry.space_group_name_H-M   'P 1'
#
loop_
_entity.id
_entity.type
_entity.pdbx_description
1 polymer ?
#
loop_
_entity_poly.entity_id
_entity_poly.type
_entity_poly.pdbx_seq_one_letter_code
_entity_poly.pdbx_strand_id
1 'polypeptide(L)'
;MIESATRRRALLAVLVLVIVACLGTVAVVIATRSTGDDLGERLSSLQEGEVPGSSVSEDREQLLTLSRQFATRFNTYDPSMLDADGHLPDYAAVSDLMTPKFGGVFADNVGYAEQTVSQLGVTSKATVYAVGVASQDEDSAEVLVAGTVELTSPYPTEENGDGTSEDPDGTGEGEEEPQQLSTGPQRFRYEVSLVKVDGTWLVDDVDDIDDGLPSFSEPSIPEPPSGDPSATTPPATTPPTDTPSDEATAEQSGEGEG
;
A
#
# COMPACT_ATOMS: atom_id res chain seq x y z
N MET A 1 39.23 -52.82 -2.85
CA MET A 1 38.02 -53.48 -3.38
C MET A 1 37.82 -53.00 -4.79
N ILE A 2 37.81 -53.92 -5.75
CA ILE A 2 37.79 -53.65 -7.19
C ILE A 2 36.35 -53.27 -7.57
N GLU A 3 36.08 -51.99 -7.83
CA GLU A 3 34.85 -51.59 -8.51
C GLU A 3 34.84 -52.25 -9.89
N SER A 4 33.95 -53.22 -10.08
CA SER A 4 33.94 -54.04 -11.29
C SER A 4 33.65 -53.19 -12.54
N ALA A 5 34.37 -53.47 -13.63
CA ALA A 5 34.18 -52.82 -14.93
C ALA A 5 32.70 -52.86 -15.41
N THR A 6 31.95 -53.85 -14.95
CA THR A 6 30.52 -54.02 -15.18
C THR A 6 29.68 -52.91 -14.54
N ARG A 7 30.01 -52.46 -13.32
CA ARG A 7 29.33 -51.35 -12.63
C ARG A 7 29.55 -50.02 -13.34
N ARG A 8 30.78 -49.76 -13.80
CA ARG A 8 31.11 -48.56 -14.59
C ARG A 8 30.39 -48.53 -15.94
N ARG A 9 30.27 -49.68 -16.62
CA ARG A 9 29.50 -49.80 -17.88
C ARG A 9 28.00 -49.60 -17.66
N ALA A 10 27.45 -50.13 -16.57
CA ALA A 10 26.04 -49.94 -16.22
C ALA A 10 25.73 -48.46 -15.91
N LEU A 11 26.60 -47.79 -15.12
CA LEU A 11 26.48 -46.36 -14.83
C LEU A 11 26.57 -45.51 -16.11
N LEU A 12 27.51 -45.81 -17.01
CA LEU A 12 27.61 -45.14 -18.31
C LEU A 12 26.34 -45.31 -19.15
N ALA A 13 25.79 -46.52 -19.21
CA ALA A 13 24.56 -46.79 -19.96
C ALA A 13 23.37 -45.99 -19.39
N VAL A 14 23.22 -45.93 -18.07
CA VAL A 14 22.19 -45.13 -17.42
C VAL A 14 22.37 -43.64 -17.71
N LEU A 15 23.60 -43.13 -17.60
CA LEU A 15 23.91 -41.72 -17.81
C LEU A 15 23.66 -41.32 -19.27
N VAL A 16 24.01 -42.17 -20.24
CA VAL A 16 23.66 -41.99 -21.66
C VAL A 16 22.15 -41.96 -21.85
N LEU A 17 21.40 -42.85 -21.19
CA LEU A 17 19.94 -42.89 -21.29
C LEU A 17 19.29 -41.63 -20.70
N VAL A 18 19.79 -41.14 -19.57
CA VAL A 18 19.37 -39.85 -18.98
C VAL A 18 19.67 -38.69 -19.92
N ILE A 19 20.86 -38.63 -20.51
CA ILE A 19 21.21 -37.59 -21.50
C ILE A 19 20.26 -37.65 -22.69
N VAL A 20 19.98 -38.84 -23.23
CA VAL A 20 19.05 -38.99 -24.36
C VAL A 20 17.63 -38.57 -23.97
N ALA A 21 17.17 -38.89 -22.76
CA ALA A 21 15.87 -38.46 -22.27
C ALA A 21 15.80 -36.92 -22.12
N CYS A 22 16.82 -36.29 -21.55
CA CYS A 22 16.93 -34.84 -21.44
C CYS A 22 17.01 -34.14 -22.81
N LEU A 23 17.78 -34.70 -23.76
CA LEU A 23 17.85 -34.16 -25.12
C LEU A 23 16.51 -34.34 -25.84
N GLY A 24 15.80 -35.44 -25.59
CA GLY A 24 14.46 -35.67 -26.11
C GLY A 24 13.44 -34.65 -25.59
N THR A 25 13.43 -34.36 -24.29
CA THR A 25 12.55 -33.32 -23.74
C THR A 25 12.89 -31.94 -24.26
N VAL A 26 14.18 -31.60 -24.38
CA VAL A 26 14.62 -30.34 -25.00
C VAL A 26 14.16 -30.25 -26.46
N ALA A 27 14.30 -31.32 -27.25
CA ALA A 27 13.84 -31.35 -28.63
C ALA A 27 12.32 -31.18 -28.75
N VAL A 28 11.53 -31.77 -27.84
CA VAL A 28 10.08 -31.58 -27.78
C VAL A 28 9.71 -30.14 -27.44
N VAL A 29 10.41 -29.52 -26.47
CA VAL A 29 10.20 -28.12 -26.09
C VAL A 29 10.51 -27.19 -27.26
N ILE A 30 11.65 -27.40 -27.94
CA ILE A 30 12.01 -26.64 -29.14
C ILE A 30 10.93 -26.83 -30.22
N ALA A 31 10.51 -28.06 -30.51
CA ALA A 31 9.53 -28.30 -31.57
C ALA A 31 8.15 -27.70 -31.28
N THR A 32 7.75 -27.57 -30.01
CA THR A 32 6.40 -27.14 -29.62
C THR A 32 6.30 -25.68 -29.19
N ARG A 33 7.40 -25.05 -28.78
CA ARG A 33 7.40 -23.68 -28.20
C ARG A 33 8.28 -22.67 -28.94
N SER A 34 9.06 -23.08 -29.94
CA SER A 34 9.88 -22.14 -30.72
C SER A 34 9.19 -21.72 -32.01
N THR A 35 9.55 -20.51 -32.46
CA THR A 35 9.05 -19.90 -33.70
C THR A 35 10.25 -19.68 -34.62
N GLY A 36 10.11 -19.95 -35.92
CA GLY A 36 11.20 -19.84 -36.89
C GLY A 36 11.37 -21.08 -37.78
N ASP A 37 11.90 -20.85 -38.98
CA ASP A 37 12.05 -21.89 -40.02
C ASP A 37 13.29 -22.76 -39.82
N ASP A 38 14.33 -22.22 -39.14
CA ASP A 38 15.59 -22.93 -38.89
C ASP A 38 15.97 -23.02 -37.39
N LEU A 39 16.85 -23.97 -37.06
CA LEU A 39 17.18 -24.36 -35.68
C LEU A 39 17.85 -23.21 -34.88
N GLY A 40 18.56 -22.30 -35.56
CA GLY A 40 19.19 -21.13 -34.94
C GLY A 40 18.20 -20.04 -34.52
N GLU A 41 17.18 -19.76 -35.35
CA GLU A 41 16.11 -18.82 -35.00
C GLU A 41 15.26 -19.38 -33.86
N ARG A 42 14.97 -20.68 -33.89
CA ARG A 42 14.23 -21.37 -32.83
C ARG A 42 14.93 -21.36 -31.48
N LEU A 43 16.26 -21.40 -31.46
CA LEU A 43 17.04 -21.32 -30.23
C LEU A 43 17.13 -19.87 -29.73
N SER A 44 17.23 -18.91 -30.66
CA SER A 44 17.25 -17.48 -30.35
C SER A 44 15.91 -17.00 -29.80
N SER A 45 14.78 -17.46 -30.35
CA SER A 45 13.44 -17.12 -29.87
C SER A 45 13.18 -17.60 -28.43
N LEU A 46 13.81 -18.72 -28.04
CA LEU A 46 13.76 -19.24 -26.67
C LEU A 46 14.66 -18.45 -25.70
N GLN A 47 15.68 -17.77 -26.21
CA GLN A 47 16.63 -16.96 -25.44
C GLN A 47 16.18 -15.49 -25.34
N GLU A 48 15.46 -14.98 -26.33
CA GLU A 48 14.82 -13.65 -26.36
C GLU A 48 13.50 -13.61 -25.58
N GLY A 49 13.16 -14.66 -24.82
CA GLY A 49 12.04 -14.65 -23.89
C GLY A 49 10.68 -14.87 -24.54
N GLU A 50 10.58 -15.20 -25.83
CA GLU A 50 9.31 -15.44 -26.51
C GLU A 50 8.84 -16.89 -26.32
N VAL A 51 8.77 -17.34 -25.07
CA VAL A 51 8.01 -18.54 -24.70
C VAL A 51 6.57 -18.09 -24.48
N PRO A 52 5.56 -18.67 -25.16
CA PRO A 52 4.17 -18.27 -24.93
C PRO A 52 3.82 -18.32 -23.42
N GLY A 53 3.56 -17.14 -22.82
CA GLY A 53 3.25 -16.96 -21.39
C GLY A 53 4.42 -16.55 -20.46
N SER A 54 5.63 -16.33 -20.96
CA SER A 54 6.76 -15.76 -20.20
C SER A 54 6.47 -14.34 -19.73
N SER A 55 5.95 -13.48 -20.61
CA SER A 55 5.61 -12.08 -20.32
C SER A 55 4.59 -11.97 -19.19
N VAL A 56 3.58 -12.84 -19.15
CA VAL A 56 2.59 -12.88 -18.06
C VAL A 56 3.24 -13.27 -16.72
N SER A 57 4.22 -14.17 -16.75
CA SER A 57 4.94 -14.59 -15.54
C SER A 57 5.89 -13.49 -15.05
N GLU A 58 6.59 -12.82 -15.96
CA GLU A 58 7.46 -11.68 -15.68
C GLU A 58 6.67 -10.50 -15.13
N ASP A 59 5.55 -10.15 -15.77
CA ASP A 59 4.63 -9.12 -15.30
C ASP A 59 4.12 -9.47 -13.90
N ARG A 60 3.72 -10.72 -13.66
CA ARG A 60 3.23 -11.14 -12.35
C ARG A 60 4.28 -10.97 -11.25
N GLU A 61 5.53 -11.36 -11.49
CA GLU A 61 6.61 -11.16 -10.51
C GLU A 61 6.93 -9.67 -10.30
N GLN A 62 6.85 -8.87 -11.37
CA GLN A 62 7.01 -7.42 -11.28
C GLN A 62 5.91 -6.77 -10.44
N LEU A 63 4.64 -7.14 -10.65
CA LEU A 63 3.49 -6.68 -9.86
C LEU A 63 3.68 -7.01 -8.38
N LEU A 64 4.02 -8.26 -8.04
CA LEU A 64 4.24 -8.68 -6.65
C LEU A 64 5.38 -7.91 -5.97
N THR A 65 6.47 -7.66 -6.71
CA THR A 65 7.64 -6.94 -6.21
C THR A 65 7.35 -5.46 -6.03
N LEU A 66 6.76 -4.82 -7.04
CA LEU A 66 6.41 -3.39 -7.04
C LEU A 66 5.42 -3.07 -5.93
N SER A 67 4.32 -3.82 -5.79
CA SER A 67 3.33 -3.58 -4.74
C SER A 67 3.89 -3.80 -3.34
N ARG A 68 4.79 -4.77 -3.14
CA ARG A 68 5.52 -4.94 -1.87
C ARG A 68 6.38 -3.73 -1.56
N GLN A 69 7.17 -3.29 -2.53
CA GLN A 69 8.09 -2.18 -2.37
C GLN A 69 7.33 -0.88 -2.09
N PHE A 70 6.27 -0.62 -2.85
CA PHE A 70 5.37 0.49 -2.64
C PHE A 70 4.79 0.47 -1.23
N ALA A 71 4.06 -0.58 -0.83
CA ALA A 71 3.40 -0.62 0.48
C ALA A 71 4.38 -0.53 1.66
N THR A 72 5.60 -1.09 1.49
CA THR A 72 6.66 -0.98 2.50
C THR A 72 7.16 0.46 2.62
N ARG A 73 7.53 1.11 1.51
CA ARG A 73 8.09 2.47 1.51
C ARG A 73 7.02 3.51 1.87
N PHE A 74 5.80 3.36 1.37
CA PHE A 74 4.66 4.24 1.64
C PHE A 74 4.32 4.34 3.14
N ASN A 75 4.58 3.27 3.90
CA ASN A 75 4.31 3.21 5.34
C ASN A 75 5.56 3.29 6.23
N THR A 76 6.75 3.50 5.65
CA THR A 76 7.99 3.51 6.43
C THR A 76 8.69 4.86 6.31
N TYR A 77 8.80 5.54 7.43
CA TYR A 77 9.51 6.81 7.58
C TYR A 77 9.92 6.99 9.04
N ASP A 78 11.03 7.67 9.30
CA ASP A 78 11.53 7.89 10.65
C ASP A 78 12.37 9.17 10.75
N PRO A 79 12.68 9.65 11.97
CA PRO A 79 13.42 10.90 12.16
C PRO A 79 14.82 10.94 11.54
N SER A 80 15.47 9.79 11.31
CA SER A 80 16.77 9.75 10.65
C SER A 80 16.71 10.02 9.15
N MET A 81 15.51 9.96 8.55
CA MET A 81 15.27 10.28 7.15
C MET A 81 15.04 11.78 6.90
N LEU A 82 14.98 12.60 7.96
CA LEU A 82 14.81 14.04 7.83
C LEU A 82 16.10 14.69 7.30
N ASP A 83 15.95 15.58 6.32
CA ASP A 83 17.02 16.48 5.91
C ASP A 83 17.11 17.73 6.81
N ALA A 84 18.03 18.65 6.46
CA ALA A 84 18.26 19.87 7.23
C ALA A 84 17.07 20.84 7.21
N ASP A 85 16.17 20.72 6.24
CA ASP A 85 14.99 21.56 6.07
C ASP A 85 13.73 20.90 6.67
N GLY A 86 13.86 19.68 7.21
CA GLY A 86 12.77 18.93 7.82
C GLY A 86 11.93 18.13 6.82
N HIS A 87 12.45 17.90 5.61
CA HIS A 87 11.81 17.08 4.60
C HIS A 87 12.25 15.62 4.67
N LEU A 88 11.44 14.71 4.12
CA LEU A 88 11.74 13.28 4.04
C LEU A 88 12.06 12.89 2.58
N PRO A 89 13.24 13.21 2.02
CA PRO A 89 13.54 13.01 0.60
C PRO A 89 13.40 11.55 0.14
N ASP A 90 13.83 10.59 0.96
CA ASP A 90 13.72 9.16 0.63
C ASP A 90 12.25 8.67 0.60
N TYR A 91 11.40 9.29 1.42
CA TYR A 91 9.95 9.07 1.44
C TYR A 91 9.27 9.77 0.25
N ALA A 92 9.66 11.00 -0.08
CA ALA A 92 9.19 11.69 -1.27
C ALA A 92 9.49 10.89 -2.56
N ALA A 93 10.64 10.20 -2.60
CA ALA A 93 11.03 9.29 -3.69
C ALA A 93 10.20 8.00 -3.78
N VAL A 94 9.18 7.78 -2.93
CA VAL A 94 8.18 6.73 -3.17
C VAL A 94 7.38 7.02 -4.44
N SER A 95 7.21 8.30 -4.80
CA SER A 95 6.55 8.75 -6.03
C SER A 95 7.15 8.18 -7.32
N ASP A 96 8.41 7.76 -7.31
CA ASP A 96 9.07 7.08 -8.44
C ASP A 96 8.42 5.73 -8.80
N LEU A 97 7.64 5.15 -7.89
CA LEU A 97 6.90 3.90 -8.10
C LEU A 97 5.48 4.13 -8.62
N MET A 98 5.07 5.38 -8.75
CA MET A 98 3.70 5.79 -9.01
C MET A 98 3.54 6.31 -10.44
N THR A 99 2.31 6.32 -10.94
CA THR A 99 1.97 7.07 -12.13
C THR A 99 2.16 8.58 -11.87
N PRO A 100 2.37 9.40 -12.91
CA PRO A 100 2.48 10.85 -12.72
C PRO A 100 1.27 11.48 -12.02
N LYS A 101 0.08 10.92 -12.26
CA LYS A 101 -1.16 11.35 -11.60
C LYS A 101 -1.09 11.06 -10.10
N PHE A 102 -0.84 9.80 -9.73
CA PHE A 102 -0.83 9.39 -8.33
C PHE A 102 0.34 10.00 -7.56
N GLY A 103 1.51 10.07 -8.19
CA GLY A 103 2.68 10.74 -7.63
C GLY A 103 2.43 12.22 -7.31
N GLY A 104 1.61 12.91 -8.11
CA GLY A 104 1.16 14.27 -7.80
C GLY A 104 0.32 14.34 -6.52
N VAL A 105 -0.67 13.46 -6.38
CA VAL A 105 -1.51 13.38 -5.16
C VAL A 105 -0.66 13.03 -3.93
N PHE A 106 0.28 12.10 -4.07
CA PHE A 106 1.21 11.75 -2.99
C PHE A 106 2.09 12.95 -2.59
N ALA A 107 2.65 13.68 -3.56
CA ALA A 107 3.47 14.85 -3.29
C ALA A 107 2.71 15.94 -2.52
N ASP A 108 1.42 16.14 -2.83
CA ASP A 108 0.55 17.09 -2.12
C ASP A 108 0.29 16.69 -0.65
N ASN A 109 0.45 15.40 -0.31
CA ASN A 109 0.17 14.85 1.02
C ASN A 109 1.44 14.48 1.83
N VAL A 110 2.63 14.47 1.21
CA VAL A 110 3.90 14.08 1.86
C VAL A 110 4.18 14.92 3.13
N GLY A 111 3.76 16.19 3.11
CA GLY A 111 3.95 17.11 4.22
C GLY A 111 3.32 16.67 5.54
N TYR A 112 2.30 15.81 5.52
CA TYR A 112 1.71 15.25 6.77
C TYR A 112 2.68 14.31 7.48
N ALA A 113 3.38 13.45 6.73
CA ALA A 113 4.41 12.58 7.29
C ALA A 113 5.59 13.40 7.80
N GLU A 114 6.07 14.36 7.01
CA GLU A 114 7.16 15.27 7.40
C GLU A 114 6.85 16.02 8.69
N GLN A 115 5.62 16.53 8.80
CA GLN A 115 5.16 17.22 10.00
C GLN A 115 5.14 16.28 11.22
N THR A 116 4.63 15.07 11.04
CA THR A 116 4.52 14.07 12.10
C THR A 116 5.90 13.65 12.61
N VAL A 117 6.87 13.46 11.71
CA VAL A 117 8.25 13.10 12.08
C VAL A 117 8.99 14.28 12.69
N SER A 118 8.96 15.45 12.05
CA SER A 118 9.72 16.63 12.49
C SER A 118 9.22 17.23 13.80
N GLN A 119 7.91 17.17 14.08
CA GLN A 119 7.35 17.74 15.30
C GLN A 119 7.24 16.74 16.45
N LEU A 120 6.90 15.48 16.15
CA LEU A 120 6.59 14.49 17.18
C LEU A 120 7.66 13.40 17.31
N GLY A 121 8.68 13.38 16.44
CA GLY A 121 9.72 12.36 16.44
C GLY A 121 9.18 10.96 16.16
N VAL A 122 8.04 10.86 15.47
CA VAL A 122 7.38 9.57 15.20
C VAL A 122 8.20 8.77 14.18
N THR A 123 8.30 7.48 14.44
CA THR A 123 8.76 6.46 13.52
C THR A 123 7.56 5.63 13.08
N SER A 124 7.38 5.46 11.77
CA SER A 124 6.45 4.51 11.18
C SER A 124 7.23 3.39 10.53
N LYS A 125 6.90 2.14 10.86
CA LYS A 125 7.57 0.96 10.32
C LYS A 125 6.58 -0.06 9.80
N ALA A 126 6.59 -0.28 8.48
CA ALA A 126 5.79 -1.33 7.87
C ALA A 126 6.49 -2.69 7.86
N THR A 127 5.68 -3.75 8.00
CA THR A 127 6.06 -5.13 7.67
C THR A 127 4.99 -5.74 6.79
N VAL A 128 5.36 -6.08 5.55
CA VAL A 128 4.45 -6.73 4.58
C VAL A 128 4.57 -8.25 4.68
N TYR A 129 3.48 -8.93 4.99
CA TYR A 129 3.46 -10.40 5.14
C TYR A 129 2.96 -11.13 3.90
N ALA A 130 2.01 -10.54 3.16
CA ALA A 130 1.41 -11.15 2.00
C ALA A 130 1.22 -10.15 0.87
N VAL A 131 1.39 -10.62 -0.36
CA VAL A 131 1.11 -9.90 -1.60
C VAL A 131 0.52 -10.91 -2.58
N GLY A 132 -0.56 -10.55 -3.27
CA GLY A 132 -1.20 -11.42 -4.25
C GLY A 132 -1.93 -10.64 -5.33
N VAL A 133 -1.72 -11.01 -6.59
CA VAL A 133 -2.45 -10.43 -7.73
C VAL A 133 -3.89 -10.95 -7.70
N ALA A 134 -4.86 -10.04 -7.58
CA ALA A 134 -6.29 -10.31 -7.61
C ALA A 134 -6.81 -10.40 -9.05
N SER A 135 -6.43 -9.44 -9.89
CA SER A 135 -6.76 -9.37 -11.30
C SER A 135 -5.58 -8.80 -12.10
N GLN A 136 -5.47 -9.18 -13.37
CA GLN A 136 -4.44 -8.68 -14.29
C GLN A 136 -4.92 -8.85 -15.73
N ASP A 137 -4.78 -7.81 -16.52
CA ASP A 137 -4.85 -7.84 -17.98
C ASP A 137 -3.55 -7.32 -18.61
N GLU A 138 -3.60 -6.80 -19.85
CA GLU A 138 -2.40 -6.44 -20.60
C GLU A 138 -1.70 -5.18 -20.06
N ASP A 139 -2.48 -4.23 -19.54
CA ASP A 139 -2.03 -2.91 -19.13
C ASP A 139 -2.57 -2.44 -17.78
N SER A 140 -3.39 -3.24 -17.09
CA SER A 140 -3.86 -2.98 -15.73
C SER A 140 -3.81 -4.21 -14.82
N ALA A 141 -3.70 -3.98 -13.52
CA ALA A 141 -3.73 -5.03 -12.51
C ALA A 141 -4.20 -4.52 -11.14
N GLU A 142 -4.77 -5.42 -10.35
CA GLU A 142 -5.09 -5.21 -8.94
C GLU A 142 -4.27 -6.18 -8.08
N VAL A 143 -3.62 -5.65 -7.06
CA VAL A 143 -2.80 -6.43 -6.13
C VAL A 143 -3.24 -6.17 -4.70
N LEU A 144 -3.52 -7.26 -3.97
CA LEU A 144 -3.82 -7.22 -2.56
C LEU A 144 -2.52 -7.31 -1.75
N VAL A 145 -2.32 -6.37 -0.84
CA VAL A 145 -1.17 -6.32 0.07
C VAL A 145 -1.65 -6.32 1.51
N ALA A 146 -1.10 -7.22 2.34
CA ALA A 146 -1.43 -7.28 3.76
C ALA A 146 -0.17 -7.19 4.61
N GLY A 147 -0.23 -6.36 5.65
CA GLY A 147 0.90 -6.10 6.53
C GLY A 147 0.48 -5.50 7.87
N THR A 148 1.47 -5.01 8.60
CA THR A 148 1.26 -4.15 9.76
C THR A 148 2.14 -2.91 9.68
N VAL A 149 1.67 -1.84 10.32
CA VAL A 149 2.44 -0.65 10.65
C VAL A 149 2.57 -0.54 12.16
N GLU A 150 3.79 -0.32 12.65
CA GLU A 150 4.02 0.03 14.04
C GLU A 150 4.46 1.50 14.11
N LEU A 151 3.76 2.29 14.92
CA LEU A 151 4.10 3.68 15.19
C LEU A 151 4.78 3.77 16.56
N THR A 152 5.94 4.41 16.59
CA THR A 152 6.71 4.63 17.80
C THR A 152 7.02 6.12 17.96
N SER A 153 6.92 6.65 19.17
CA SER A 153 7.21 8.05 19.50
C SER A 153 8.03 8.15 20.78
N PRO A 154 8.85 9.20 20.95
CA PRO A 154 9.55 9.45 22.20
C PRO A 154 8.54 9.65 23.35
N TYR A 155 8.85 9.11 24.53
CA TYR A 155 8.04 9.38 25.72
C TYR A 155 8.12 10.88 26.06
N PRO A 156 6.99 11.54 26.35
CA PRO A 156 7.01 12.94 26.77
C PRO A 156 7.76 13.04 28.09
N THR A 157 8.97 13.60 28.06
CA THR A 157 9.68 13.93 29.29
C THR A 157 8.94 15.11 29.91
N GLU A 158 8.25 14.91 31.04
CA GLU A 158 7.59 16.02 31.71
C GLU A 158 8.65 17.06 32.11
N GLU A 159 8.60 18.25 31.51
CA GLU A 159 9.53 19.35 31.79
C GLU A 159 9.34 19.92 33.22
N ASN A 160 8.40 19.41 34.02
CA ASN A 160 8.12 19.85 35.38
C ASN A 160 7.67 18.70 36.28
N GLY A 161 8.58 17.79 36.62
CA GLY A 161 8.35 16.78 37.66
C GLY A 161 9.68 16.31 38.20
N ASP A 162 10.10 16.91 39.31
CA ASP A 162 10.88 16.25 40.37
C ASP A 162 11.68 15.01 39.92
N GLY A 163 12.94 15.25 39.54
CA GLY A 163 13.92 14.22 39.20
C GLY A 163 14.30 13.36 40.41
N THR A 164 13.35 12.59 40.92
CA THR A 164 13.55 11.62 41.98
C THR A 164 13.03 10.26 41.51
N SER A 165 13.69 9.69 40.51
CA SER A 165 14.00 8.26 40.57
C SER A 165 15.17 8.10 41.54
N GLU A 166 14.88 8.17 42.85
CA GLU A 166 15.79 7.67 43.87
C GLU A 166 15.91 6.16 43.67
N ASP A 167 16.93 5.75 42.92
CA ASP A 167 17.53 4.43 43.06
C ASP A 167 18.04 4.30 44.50
N PRO A 168 17.45 3.45 45.36
CA PRO A 168 17.96 3.25 46.71
C PRO A 168 19.22 2.39 46.73
N ASP A 169 19.56 1.74 45.60
CA ASP A 169 20.72 0.87 45.45
C ASP A 169 21.56 1.35 44.25
N GLY A 170 22.56 2.18 44.55
CA GLY A 170 23.45 2.79 43.57
C GLY A 170 24.30 1.78 42.78
N THR A 171 23.72 1.22 41.73
CA THR A 171 24.41 0.48 40.66
C THR A 171 23.99 1.00 39.29
N GLY A 172 24.15 2.32 39.08
CA GLY A 172 23.88 2.97 37.80
C GLY A 172 25.01 2.76 36.79
N GLU A 173 25.08 1.57 36.21
CA GLU A 173 25.74 1.32 34.92
C GLU A 173 24.74 0.62 33.99
N GLY A 174 23.76 1.40 33.51
CA GLY A 174 22.88 1.01 32.44
C GLY A 174 22.55 2.27 31.66
N GLU A 175 22.94 2.35 30.40
CA GLU A 175 22.44 3.36 29.48
C GLU A 175 20.91 3.18 29.45
N GLU A 176 20.17 4.09 30.10
CA GLU A 176 18.72 4.08 30.03
C GLU A 176 18.32 4.35 28.57
N GLU A 177 17.99 3.28 27.84
CA GLU A 177 17.39 3.41 26.51
C GLU A 177 16.21 4.38 26.62
N PRO A 178 16.12 5.41 25.75
CA PRO A 178 15.06 6.39 25.84
C PRO A 178 13.71 5.69 25.78
N GLN A 179 12.88 5.90 26.81
CA GLN A 179 11.55 5.32 26.85
C GLN A 179 10.76 5.79 25.62
N GLN A 180 10.18 4.83 24.89
CA GLN A 180 9.40 5.08 23.67
C GLN A 180 7.99 4.53 23.86
N LEU A 181 7.00 5.29 23.38
CA LEU A 181 5.60 4.86 23.29
C LEU A 181 5.39 4.17 21.95
N SER A 182 4.97 2.90 21.97
CA SER A 182 4.56 2.16 20.77
C SER A 182 3.05 1.92 20.77
N THR A 183 2.42 2.08 19.61
CA THR A 183 1.02 1.70 19.39
C THR A 183 0.82 0.19 19.26
N GLY A 184 1.90 -0.58 19.23
CA GLY A 184 1.92 -1.96 18.74
C GLY A 184 1.62 -2.06 17.24
N PRO A 185 1.71 -3.27 16.66
CA PRO A 185 1.47 -3.49 15.24
C PRO A 185 -0.02 -3.35 14.90
N GLN A 186 -0.35 -2.33 14.11
CA GLN A 186 -1.67 -2.10 13.52
C GLN A 186 -1.72 -2.76 12.15
N ARG A 187 -2.80 -3.47 11.81
CA ARG A 187 -2.92 -4.17 10.52
C ARG A 187 -3.41 -3.22 9.43
N PHE A 188 -2.97 -3.45 8.20
CA PHE A 188 -3.54 -2.83 7.00
C PHE A 188 -3.81 -3.88 5.92
N ARG A 189 -4.80 -3.61 5.05
CA ARG A 189 -5.12 -4.43 3.89
C ARG A 189 -5.35 -3.53 2.69
N TYR A 190 -4.33 -3.42 1.85
CA TYR A 190 -4.40 -2.57 0.68
C TYR A 190 -4.87 -3.31 -0.56
N GLU A 191 -5.73 -2.64 -1.31
CA GLU A 191 -5.90 -2.89 -2.75
C GLU A 191 -5.04 -1.86 -3.50
N VAL A 192 -4.08 -2.35 -4.28
CA VAL A 192 -3.16 -1.52 -5.05
C VAL A 192 -3.53 -1.65 -6.53
N SER A 193 -3.92 -0.55 -7.15
CA SER A 193 -4.18 -0.47 -8.59
C SER A 193 -2.87 -0.15 -9.31
N LEU A 194 -2.55 -0.91 -10.35
CA LEU A 194 -1.36 -0.71 -11.16
C LEU A 194 -1.73 -0.60 -12.63
N VAL A 195 -0.98 0.22 -13.36
CA VAL A 195 -1.11 0.38 -14.80
C VAL A 195 0.26 0.31 -15.47
N LYS A 196 0.28 -0.16 -16.73
CA LYS A 196 1.49 -0.27 -17.53
C LYS A 196 1.63 0.97 -18.42
N VAL A 197 2.65 1.80 -18.15
CA VAL A 197 2.98 2.99 -18.93
C VAL A 197 4.31 2.76 -19.64
N ASP A 198 4.31 2.86 -20.97
CA ASP A 198 5.51 2.64 -21.81
C ASP A 198 6.26 1.33 -21.48
N GLY A 199 5.49 0.25 -21.21
CA GLY A 199 6.02 -1.07 -20.85
C GLY A 199 6.45 -1.24 -19.40
N THR A 200 6.28 -0.22 -18.56
CA THR A 200 6.64 -0.25 -17.13
C THR A 200 5.39 -0.22 -16.26
N TRP A 201 5.27 -1.17 -15.33
CA TRP A 201 4.22 -1.15 -14.31
C TRP A 201 4.47 -0.04 -13.29
N LEU A 202 3.45 0.73 -12.98
CA LEU A 202 3.45 1.81 -11.99
C LEU A 202 2.18 1.72 -11.14
N VAL A 203 2.26 2.15 -9.88
CA VAL A 203 1.10 2.24 -8.99
C VAL A 203 0.25 3.45 -9.39
N ASP A 204 -1.01 3.23 -9.73
CA ASP A 204 -1.96 4.30 -10.05
C ASP A 204 -2.84 4.69 -8.86
N ASP A 205 -3.05 3.77 -7.91
CA ASP A 205 -3.85 4.05 -6.73
C ASP A 205 -3.58 3.06 -5.58
N VAL A 206 -4.02 3.44 -4.38
CA VAL A 206 -4.09 2.56 -3.21
C VAL A 206 -5.35 2.84 -2.40
N ASP A 207 -6.01 1.78 -1.96
CA ASP A 207 -7.15 1.83 -1.03
C ASP A 207 -6.86 0.98 0.21
N ASP A 208 -7.20 1.46 1.41
CA ASP A 208 -7.15 0.65 2.64
C ASP A 208 -8.54 0.09 2.94
N ILE A 209 -8.73 -1.19 2.62
CA ILE A 209 -10.01 -1.90 2.73
C ILE A 209 -10.54 -1.90 4.18
N ASP A 210 -9.68 -1.63 5.17
CA ASP A 210 -10.04 -1.59 6.58
C ASP A 210 -10.61 -0.24 7.07
N ASP A 211 -10.41 0.87 6.35
CA ASP A 211 -10.74 2.22 6.87
C ASP A 211 -12.12 2.74 6.46
N GLY A 212 -12.72 2.18 5.40
CA GLY A 212 -14.02 2.60 4.87
C GLY A 212 -14.02 4.00 4.26
N LEU A 213 -12.85 4.53 3.92
CA LEU A 213 -12.63 5.78 3.21
C LEU A 213 -12.56 5.50 1.70
N PRO A 214 -12.66 6.55 0.85
CA PRO A 214 -12.30 6.44 -0.55
C PRO A 214 -10.81 6.11 -0.71
N SER A 215 -10.46 5.60 -1.89
CA SER A 215 -9.06 5.38 -2.27
C SER A 215 -8.23 6.66 -2.18
N PHE A 216 -6.92 6.52 -2.01
CA PHE A 216 -6.02 7.65 -1.76
C PHE A 216 -6.02 8.67 -2.91
N SER A 217 -6.25 8.24 -4.15
CA SER A 217 -6.31 9.14 -5.31
C SER A 217 -7.65 9.84 -5.50
N GLU A 218 -8.69 9.41 -4.79
CA GLU A 218 -10.02 9.98 -4.90
C GLU A 218 -10.19 11.16 -3.93
N PRO A 219 -10.72 12.30 -4.40
CA PRO A 219 -11.05 13.40 -3.50
C PRO A 219 -12.17 12.94 -2.55
N SER A 220 -11.91 13.01 -1.23
CA SER A 220 -12.94 12.82 -0.22
C SER A 220 -13.96 13.96 -0.29
N ILE A 221 -14.92 13.89 -1.21
CA ILE A 221 -16.11 14.75 -1.17
C ILE A 221 -16.95 14.20 -0.02
N PRO A 222 -17.26 14.97 1.04
CA PRO A 222 -18.17 14.51 2.07
C PRO A 222 -19.51 14.19 1.41
N GLU A 223 -19.89 12.91 1.39
CA GLU A 223 -21.20 12.53 0.93
C GLU A 223 -22.21 13.18 1.89
N PRO A 224 -23.09 14.10 1.43
CA PRO A 224 -24.16 14.57 2.29
C PRO A 224 -24.96 13.33 2.71
N PRO A 225 -25.41 13.23 3.98
CA PRO A 225 -26.08 12.02 4.46
C PRO A 225 -27.21 11.68 3.49
N SER A 226 -27.12 10.48 2.92
CA SER A 226 -28.14 9.89 2.03
C SER A 226 -29.46 9.83 2.79
N GLY A 227 -30.20 10.93 2.74
CA GLY A 227 -31.58 11.04 3.17
C GLY A 227 -32.42 10.24 2.19
N ASP A 228 -32.82 9.05 2.63
CA ASP A 228 -33.77 8.17 1.99
C ASP A 228 -34.97 8.95 1.41
N PRO A 229 -35.17 9.02 0.09
CA PRO A 229 -36.34 9.64 -0.49
C PRO A 229 -37.41 8.57 -0.69
N SER A 230 -38.23 8.33 0.34
CA SER A 230 -39.71 8.27 0.26
C SER A 230 -40.36 7.35 1.30
N ALA A 231 -41.16 7.95 2.21
CA ALA A 231 -42.57 7.60 2.35
C ALA A 231 -43.35 8.64 3.19
N THR A 232 -44.14 9.47 2.48
CA THR A 232 -45.55 9.81 2.77
C THR A 232 -45.83 10.55 4.10
N THR A 233 -46.19 11.85 4.12
CA THR A 233 -47.54 12.36 3.80
C THR A 233 -47.52 13.91 3.75
N PRO A 234 -48.19 14.59 2.80
CA PRO A 234 -48.34 16.05 2.84
C PRO A 234 -49.45 16.47 3.80
N PRO A 235 -49.30 17.51 4.65
CA PRO A 235 -50.45 18.18 5.22
C PRO A 235 -51.14 18.98 4.11
N ALA A 236 -52.43 18.68 3.91
CA ALA A 236 -53.29 19.34 2.96
C ALA A 236 -53.43 20.83 3.27
N THR A 237 -53.28 21.66 2.23
CA THR A 237 -53.73 23.05 2.23
C THR A 237 -55.25 23.08 2.21
N THR A 238 -55.88 23.67 3.22
CA THR A 238 -57.24 24.21 3.14
C THR A 238 -57.23 25.73 3.33
N PRO A 239 -58.04 26.49 2.57
CA PRO A 239 -58.05 27.96 2.50
C PRO A 239 -58.79 28.63 3.69
N PRO A 240 -58.68 29.96 3.86
CA PRO A 240 -59.21 30.67 5.02
C PRO A 240 -60.72 30.90 4.89
N THR A 241 -61.44 30.79 6.01
CA THR A 241 -62.79 31.32 6.16
C THR A 241 -62.84 32.16 7.42
N ASP A 242 -63.09 33.45 7.20
CA ASP A 242 -63.41 34.47 8.19
C ASP A 242 -64.48 34.04 9.19
N THR A 243 -64.36 34.49 10.45
CA THR A 243 -65.35 35.34 11.17
C THR A 243 -64.97 35.42 12.68
N PRO A 244 -65.17 36.58 13.34
CA PRO A 244 -64.39 37.01 14.50
C PRO A 244 -65.12 36.81 15.84
N SER A 245 -64.42 36.98 16.95
CA SER A 245 -65.00 37.61 18.15
C SER A 245 -63.91 38.05 19.14
N ASP A 246 -64.07 39.29 19.57
CA ASP A 246 -63.44 40.03 20.67
C ASP A 246 -62.91 39.21 21.86
N GLU A 247 -61.75 39.58 22.39
CA GLU A 247 -61.70 40.32 23.66
C GLU A 247 -60.32 41.02 23.85
N ALA A 248 -60.39 42.27 24.25
CA ALA A 248 -59.29 43.21 24.42
C ALA A 248 -58.65 43.11 25.81
N THR A 249 -57.38 43.55 25.92
CA THR A 249 -56.73 44.30 27.03
C THR A 249 -55.27 44.52 26.60
N ALA A 250 -54.88 45.70 26.05
CA ALA A 250 -54.29 46.87 26.73
C ALA A 250 -53.05 46.49 27.59
N GLU A 251 -51.84 47.05 27.50
CA GLU A 251 -51.32 48.42 27.32
C GLU A 251 -49.82 48.28 26.91
N GLN A 252 -49.27 49.08 25.98
CA GLN A 252 -48.44 50.30 26.22
C GLN A 252 -47.11 49.99 26.98
N SER A 253 -45.90 50.38 26.57
CA SER A 253 -45.42 51.58 25.88
C SER A 253 -44.04 51.30 25.27
N GLY A 254 -43.71 52.02 24.19
CA GLY A 254 -42.34 52.22 23.75
C GLY A 254 -41.77 53.52 24.32
N GLU A 255 -40.45 53.61 24.38
CA GLU A 255 -39.59 54.81 24.44
C GLU A 255 -38.18 54.26 24.09
N GLY A 256 -37.40 54.77 23.14
CA GLY A 256 -37.38 56.08 22.53
C GLY A 256 -36.25 56.92 23.11
N GLU A 257 -35.20 57.13 22.31
CA GLU A 257 -34.17 58.20 22.38
C GLU A 257 -32.92 58.00 23.27
N GLY A 258 -31.76 58.29 22.66
CA GLY A 258 -30.47 58.47 23.33
C GLY A 258 -29.27 58.01 22.51
#